data_AF-A0A1G6ZX20-F1
#
_entry.id   AF-A0A1G6ZX20-F1
#
_cell.length_a   1.000
_cell.length_b   1.000
_cell.length_c   1.000
_cell.angle_alpha   90.00
_cell.angle_beta   90.00
_cell.angle_gamma   90.00
#
_symmetry.space_group_name_H-M   'P 1'
#
loop_
_entity.id
_entity.type
_entity.pdbx_description
1 polymer ?
#
loop_
_entity_poly.entity_id
_entity_poly.type
_entity_poly.pdbx_seq_one_letter_code
_entity_poly.pdbx_strand_id
1 'polypeptide(L)'
;MRILYSGLFLLSFLLHGCGDDGSCHLNQSLSLSGRVADGYCERALVCLDLNENFICDDNEPSALSDASGGFRLERLEPAWAENAPLVAQIVAGQTLLHEDTGTELAQDDFILSAPPGAYRQLTTDGAVFISPLTTLVHGRLLRHPAMSMEEADLIVRGELGTAASLFRDYLAAAEGDDQPEEYARLQRLGRIVGQSLPGFLARYQQVASETEGSTTIEATAAALAQLAQHAFDYASVEQQTDDNARQQALEALLAGEQPRSVLARWALPFEPISAREALASGYYYLRLDGNPVCRLDLFGATLTNGTYLLDRRTFSFTAATGSWQQRSPEELAGSGLYHLGPNGWVWLTGNSAQHMTIQNDGNLILETVGTGHRRLMHGLLSQDVAGLPLNAFASELGLNLPEDVLFPEGSRYYLGLQTGLDDQYQFFASQPAQAGARLEGLIPPTEAAERSRIIEAYGHELLLRVMRGSAEAPQPVALALLLKDGFVWHGMRFAAVPGQTHGFNQIAAESLLQAYASQANAAAQ
;
A
#
# COMPACT_ATOMS: atom_id res chain seq x y z
N MET A 1 2.27 50.75 50.26
CA MET A 1 2.36 49.58 49.35
C MET A 1 3.59 49.80 48.50
N ARG A 2 4.77 49.36 48.97
CA ARG A 2 5.31 47.99 48.95
C ARG A 2 5.52 47.53 47.49
N ILE A 3 6.73 47.71 46.94
CA ILE A 3 7.96 46.87 47.11
C ILE A 3 7.91 45.70 46.09
N LEU A 4 8.93 45.34 45.32
CA LEU A 4 10.24 45.90 44.93
C LEU A 4 11.00 44.71 44.26
N TYR A 5 11.72 44.99 43.16
CA TYR A 5 13.11 44.55 42.81
C TYR A 5 13.30 43.15 42.20
N SER A 6 13.92 43.01 41.01
CA SER A 6 15.31 43.33 40.60
C SER A 6 16.32 42.29 41.09
N GLY A 7 17.12 41.73 40.17
CA GLY A 7 18.19 40.79 40.53
C GLY A 7 18.86 40.10 39.35
N LEU A 8 19.53 40.86 38.50
CA LEU A 8 20.61 40.38 37.64
C LEU A 8 21.81 40.02 38.55
N PHE A 9 22.33 38.80 38.50
CA PHE A 9 23.62 38.45 39.11
C PHE A 9 24.42 37.53 38.18
N LEU A 10 25.50 38.10 37.65
CA LEU A 10 26.65 37.40 37.09
C LEU A 10 27.47 36.79 38.25
N LEU A 11 27.97 35.57 38.11
CA LEU A 11 29.29 35.20 38.62
C LEU A 11 29.84 33.95 37.92
N SER A 12 31.10 34.03 37.51
CA SER A 12 31.87 33.04 36.74
C SER A 12 32.98 32.37 37.58
N PHE A 13 33.43 31.19 37.15
CA PHE A 13 34.65 30.43 37.50
C PHE A 13 34.72 29.81 38.91
N LEU A 14 35.11 28.54 39.10
CA LEU A 14 36.41 27.93 38.78
C LEU A 14 36.37 26.39 38.61
N LEU A 15 37.33 25.88 37.82
CA LEU A 15 37.73 24.49 37.62
C LEU A 15 38.14 23.75 38.91
N HIS A 16 37.99 22.41 38.94
CA HIS A 16 39.08 21.41 39.04
C HIS A 16 38.55 19.98 39.25
N GLY A 17 39.02 19.03 38.42
CA GLY A 17 38.86 17.59 38.67
C GLY A 17 38.91 16.73 37.41
N CYS A 18 40.08 16.62 36.78
CA CYS A 18 40.41 15.53 35.84
C CYS A 18 41.58 14.73 36.44
N GLY A 19 41.50 13.41 36.35
CA GLY A 19 42.43 12.39 36.86
C GLY A 19 41.60 11.25 37.46
N ASP A 20 41.66 10.00 37.02
CA ASP A 20 42.78 9.24 36.46
C ASP A 20 42.24 7.98 35.73
N ASP A 21 42.99 7.58 34.70
CA ASP A 21 43.04 6.33 33.93
C ASP A 21 41.92 5.28 34.02
N GLY A 22 41.18 5.17 32.92
CA GLY A 22 40.33 4.04 32.61
C GLY A 22 39.41 4.38 31.45
N SER A 23 39.80 4.03 30.23
CA SER A 23 38.91 4.05 29.07
C SER A 23 37.70 3.15 29.32
N CYS A 24 36.64 3.67 29.94
CA CYS A 24 35.32 3.05 29.89
C CYS A 24 34.69 3.42 28.54
N HIS A 25 35.20 2.79 27.48
CA HIS A 25 34.33 2.45 26.36
C HIS A 25 33.19 1.62 26.95
N LEU A 26 32.08 2.27 27.28
CA LEU A 26 30.82 1.59 27.50
C LEU A 26 30.37 1.08 26.12
N ASN A 27 30.95 -0.04 25.69
CA ASN A 27 30.30 -0.95 24.77
C ASN A 27 29.12 -1.59 25.53
N GLN A 28 28.09 -0.80 25.85
CA GLN A 28 26.80 -1.35 26.25
C GLN A 28 26.16 -1.90 24.98
N SER A 29 26.55 -3.12 24.68
CA SER A 29 25.98 -3.89 23.60
C SER A 29 24.52 -4.15 23.94
N LEU A 30 23.58 -3.61 23.16
CA LEU A 30 22.15 -3.74 23.41
C LEU A 30 21.76 -5.21 23.20
N SER A 31 20.81 -5.70 24.00
CA SER A 31 20.20 -7.02 23.77
C SER A 31 18.73 -6.84 23.42
N LEU A 32 18.24 -7.60 22.45
CA LEU A 32 16.83 -7.61 22.04
C LEU A 32 16.24 -8.98 22.35
N SER A 33 15.13 -9.00 23.07
CA SER A 33 14.37 -10.22 23.33
C SER A 33 13.07 -10.20 22.55
N GLY A 34 12.59 -11.36 22.14
CA GLY A 34 11.37 -11.48 21.38
C GLY A 34 10.79 -12.88 21.40
N ARG A 35 9.65 -13.03 20.72
CA ARG A 35 9.01 -14.30 20.44
C ARG A 35 8.70 -14.41 18.95
N VAL A 36 8.80 -15.62 18.41
CA VAL A 36 8.34 -15.97 17.07
C VAL A 36 7.17 -16.94 17.14
N ALA A 37 6.12 -16.68 16.38
CA ALA A 37 4.89 -17.46 16.45
C ALA A 37 4.07 -17.51 15.13
N ASP A 38 3.83 -18.74 14.68
CA ASP A 38 2.77 -19.26 13.81
C ASP A 38 2.34 -20.60 14.44
N GLY A 39 1.72 -20.49 15.64
CA GLY A 39 2.02 -21.36 16.78
C GLY A 39 3.44 -21.06 17.32
N TYR A 40 3.72 -21.18 18.63
CA TYR A 40 5.08 -20.82 19.08
C TYR A 40 6.13 -21.67 18.34
N CYS A 41 7.07 -21.01 17.65
CA CYS A 41 8.03 -21.71 16.81
C CYS A 41 9.26 -22.09 17.64
N GLU A 42 9.50 -23.37 17.89
CA GLU A 42 10.72 -23.89 18.52
C GLU A 42 11.77 -24.22 17.46
N ARG A 43 13.03 -23.82 17.69
CA ARG A 43 14.16 -24.01 16.76
C ARG A 43 14.00 -23.28 15.42
N ALA A 44 13.29 -22.16 15.41
CA ALA A 44 13.37 -21.21 14.30
C ALA A 44 14.69 -20.41 14.43
N LEU A 45 15.38 -20.17 13.31
CA LEU A 45 16.56 -19.31 13.30
C LEU A 45 16.11 -17.86 13.14
N VAL A 46 16.29 -17.05 14.18
CA VAL A 46 15.90 -15.65 14.21
C VAL A 46 17.14 -14.77 14.10
N CYS A 47 17.09 -13.75 13.24
CA CYS A 47 18.16 -12.77 13.07
C CYS A 47 17.63 -11.36 12.89
N LEU A 48 18.51 -10.40 13.15
CA LEU A 48 18.36 -9.04 12.65
C LEU A 48 19.00 -8.99 11.26
N ASP A 49 18.17 -8.90 10.22
CA ASP A 49 18.59 -8.96 8.81
C ASP A 49 19.15 -7.59 8.39
N LEU A 50 20.48 -7.45 8.44
CA LEU A 50 21.19 -6.19 8.27
C LEU A 50 21.41 -5.83 6.80
N ASN A 51 21.28 -6.80 5.89
CA ASN A 51 21.47 -6.59 4.46
C ASN A 51 20.16 -6.72 3.66
N GLU A 52 19.04 -6.95 4.32
CA GLU A 52 17.68 -7.03 3.77
C GLU A 52 17.54 -8.15 2.72
N ASN A 53 18.26 -9.26 2.91
CA ASN A 53 18.23 -10.40 1.98
C ASN A 53 17.25 -11.51 2.38
N PHE A 54 16.56 -11.35 3.52
CA PHE A 54 15.62 -12.29 4.11
C PHE A 54 16.22 -13.64 4.55
N ILE A 55 17.53 -13.69 4.75
CA ILE A 55 18.29 -14.85 5.20
C ILE A 55 19.13 -14.43 6.39
N CYS A 56 19.22 -15.28 7.39
CA CYS A 56 20.07 -15.09 8.54
C CYS A 56 21.50 -15.48 8.20
N ASP A 57 22.32 -14.49 7.87
CA ASP A 57 23.72 -14.69 7.51
C ASP A 57 24.62 -14.87 8.75
N ASP A 58 25.78 -15.51 8.57
CA ASP A 58 26.74 -15.78 9.65
C ASP A 58 27.26 -14.50 10.35
N ASN A 59 27.23 -13.36 9.66
CA ASN A 59 27.67 -12.06 10.17
C ASN A 59 26.57 -11.26 10.86
N GLU A 60 25.37 -11.81 11.01
CA GLU A 60 24.22 -11.14 11.62
C GLU A 60 23.95 -11.62 13.04
N PRO A 61 23.47 -10.74 13.94
CA PRO A 61 23.03 -11.16 15.26
C PRO A 61 21.87 -12.15 15.13
N SER A 62 22.09 -13.40 15.54
CA SER A 62 21.09 -14.47 15.42
C SER A 62 21.00 -15.36 16.67
N ALA A 63 19.86 -16.03 16.81
CA ALA A 63 19.58 -17.01 17.87
C ALA A 63 18.54 -18.04 17.41
N LEU A 64 18.57 -19.23 17.99
CA LEU A 64 17.46 -20.19 17.87
C LEU A 64 16.38 -19.89 18.90
N SER A 65 15.12 -19.97 18.51
CA SER A 65 14.00 -19.86 19.43
C SER A 65 13.81 -21.13 20.29
N ASP A 66 13.31 -20.93 21.52
CA ASP A 66 12.95 -22.02 22.43
C ASP A 66 11.48 -22.48 22.26
N ALA A 67 11.03 -23.42 23.09
CA ALA A 67 9.68 -24.02 23.03
C ALA A 67 8.54 -23.01 23.30
N SER A 68 8.86 -21.83 23.84
CA SER A 68 7.91 -20.73 24.00
C SER A 68 8.00 -19.70 22.86
N GLY A 69 8.70 -20.05 21.78
CA GLY A 69 9.05 -19.15 20.69
C GLY A 69 10.07 -18.08 21.10
N GLY A 70 10.57 -18.11 22.33
CA GLY A 70 11.41 -17.07 22.90
C GLY A 70 12.80 -17.07 22.29
N PHE A 71 13.33 -15.88 21.97
CA PHE A 71 14.70 -15.70 21.49
C PHE A 71 15.34 -14.46 22.13
N ARG A 72 16.68 -14.42 22.09
CA ARG A 72 17.45 -13.27 22.56
C ARG A 72 18.65 -13.02 21.64
N LEU A 73 18.67 -11.85 21.01
CA LEU A 73 19.80 -11.36 20.23
C LEU A 73 20.69 -10.52 21.12
N GLU A 74 21.99 -10.81 21.07
CA GLU A 74 23.01 -10.14 21.88
C GLU A 74 23.94 -9.32 21.00
N ARG A 75 24.58 -8.33 21.62
CA ARG A 75 25.60 -7.48 21.00
C ARG A 75 25.10 -6.63 19.84
N LEU A 76 23.94 -6.01 20.01
CA LEU A 76 23.36 -5.12 19.02
C LEU A 76 23.94 -3.70 19.14
N GLU A 77 24.16 -3.08 17.99
CA GLU A 77 24.35 -1.64 17.89
C GLU A 77 22.98 -0.94 17.92
N PRO A 78 22.81 0.18 18.65
CA PRO A 78 21.53 0.88 18.75
C PRO A 78 20.91 1.22 17.38
N ALA A 79 21.74 1.55 16.38
CA ALA A 79 21.29 1.90 15.04
C ALA A 79 20.79 0.70 14.22
N TRP A 80 21.13 -0.53 14.58
CA TRP A 80 20.71 -1.72 13.82
C TRP A 80 19.25 -2.05 14.09
N ALA A 81 18.84 -2.11 15.36
CA ALA A 81 17.46 -2.42 15.73
C ALA A 81 16.45 -1.40 15.17
N GLU A 82 16.90 -0.18 14.90
CA GLU A 82 16.10 0.91 14.33
C GLU A 82 15.78 0.74 12.85
N ASN A 83 16.69 0.14 12.08
CA ASN A 83 16.68 0.23 10.63
C ASN A 83 16.60 -1.13 9.92
N ALA A 84 16.90 -2.23 10.62
CA ALA A 84 16.86 -3.57 10.05
C ALA A 84 15.57 -4.33 10.47
N PRO A 85 14.96 -5.10 9.57
CA PRO A 85 13.88 -6.00 9.93
C PRO A 85 14.39 -7.19 10.76
N LEU A 86 13.48 -7.81 11.49
CA LEU A 86 13.73 -9.14 12.08
C LEU A 86 13.18 -10.20 11.15
N VAL A 87 13.96 -11.26 10.94
CA VAL A 87 13.56 -12.43 10.15
C VAL A 87 13.66 -13.67 11.02
N ALA A 88 12.67 -14.53 10.92
CA ALA A 88 12.68 -15.86 11.49
C ALA A 88 12.52 -16.89 10.38
N GLN A 89 13.54 -17.71 10.17
CA GLN A 89 13.50 -18.83 9.23
C GLN A 89 12.88 -20.04 9.90
N ILE A 90 11.79 -20.51 9.30
CA ILE A 90 11.11 -21.76 9.64
C ILE A 90 11.62 -22.82 8.66
N VAL A 91 12.27 -23.85 9.21
CA VAL A 91 12.95 -24.87 8.40
C VAL A 91 12.16 -26.17 8.45
N ALA A 92 11.76 -26.65 7.28
CA ALA A 92 11.06 -27.89 7.09
C ALA A 92 11.80 -29.06 7.75
N GLY A 93 11.05 -29.87 8.49
CA GLY A 93 11.62 -31.02 9.19
C GLY A 93 12.47 -30.69 10.42
N GLN A 94 12.62 -29.42 10.81
CA GLN A 94 13.45 -29.00 11.94
C GLN A 94 12.75 -28.11 12.97
N THR A 95 11.95 -27.15 12.52
CA THR A 95 11.22 -26.21 13.38
C THR A 95 9.91 -26.85 13.84
N LEU A 96 9.62 -26.79 15.14
CA LEU A 96 8.35 -27.26 15.70
C LEU A 96 7.41 -26.07 15.88
N LEU A 97 6.14 -26.26 15.53
CA LEU A 97 5.07 -25.27 15.67
C LEU A 97 4.15 -25.75 16.81
N HIS A 98 4.13 -25.02 17.92
CA HIS A 98 3.26 -25.31 19.06
C HIS A 98 1.90 -24.62 18.87
N GLU A 99 1.00 -25.31 18.20
CA GLU A 99 -0.38 -24.89 17.95
C GLU A 99 -1.31 -25.23 19.11
N ASP A 100 -2.52 -24.65 19.10
CA ASP A 100 -3.59 -24.98 20.05
C ASP A 100 -4.04 -26.45 19.96
N THR A 101 -3.92 -27.05 18.77
CA THR A 101 -4.29 -28.44 18.49
C THR A 101 -3.19 -29.45 18.83
N GLY A 102 -1.95 -28.99 19.06
CA GLY A 102 -0.81 -29.85 19.32
C GLY A 102 0.50 -29.26 18.80
N THR A 103 1.59 -30.04 18.91
CA THR A 103 2.88 -29.65 18.35
C THR A 103 3.10 -30.37 17.03
N GLU A 104 3.38 -29.62 15.98
CA GLU A 104 3.61 -30.12 14.63
C GLU A 104 5.02 -29.78 14.15
N LEU A 105 5.53 -30.54 13.19
CA LEU A 105 6.79 -30.22 12.52
C LEU A 105 6.47 -29.42 11.26
N ALA A 106 7.16 -28.31 11.03
CA ALA A 106 7.00 -27.53 9.82
C ALA A 106 7.25 -28.41 8.58
N GLN A 107 6.35 -28.36 7.61
CA GLN A 107 6.41 -29.19 6.39
C GLN A 107 7.16 -28.49 5.25
N ASP A 108 7.14 -27.16 5.23
CA ASP A 108 7.74 -26.33 4.20
C ASP A 108 8.69 -25.30 4.83
N ASP A 109 9.67 -24.87 4.04
CA ASP A 109 10.53 -23.75 4.39
C ASP A 109 9.77 -22.43 4.15
N PHE A 110 9.78 -21.54 5.13
CA PHE A 110 9.26 -20.18 4.97
C PHE A 110 9.90 -19.22 5.96
N ILE A 111 9.57 -17.95 5.81
CA ILE A 111 10.03 -16.90 6.71
C ILE A 111 8.85 -16.18 7.34
N LEU A 112 9.04 -15.78 8.59
CA LEU A 112 8.26 -14.75 9.26
C LEU A 112 9.14 -13.53 9.45
N SER A 113 8.53 -12.34 9.43
CA SER A 113 9.28 -11.11 9.67
C SER A 113 8.50 -10.09 10.49
N ALA A 114 9.26 -9.19 11.11
CA ALA A 114 8.74 -7.96 11.69
C ALA A 114 9.50 -6.78 11.05
N PRO A 115 8.79 -5.68 10.74
CA PRO A 115 9.38 -4.55 10.03
C PRO A 115 10.48 -3.85 10.85
N PRO A 116 11.35 -3.05 10.19
CA PRO A 116 12.24 -2.14 10.90
C PRO A 116 11.48 -1.28 11.91
N GLY A 117 12.04 -1.10 13.10
CA GLY A 117 11.39 -0.33 14.16
C GLY A 117 10.33 -1.09 14.98
N ALA A 118 10.06 -2.37 14.69
CA ALA A 118 9.11 -3.20 15.47
C ALA A 118 9.46 -3.26 16.96
N TYR A 119 10.73 -3.07 17.32
CA TYR A 119 11.16 -2.98 18.72
C TYR A 119 10.58 -1.77 19.48
N ARG A 120 9.95 -0.79 18.79
CA ARG A 120 9.18 0.29 19.45
C ARG A 120 7.79 -0.15 19.87
N GLN A 121 7.29 -1.24 19.30
CA GLN A 121 5.97 -1.82 19.55
C GLN A 121 6.07 -3.03 20.49
N LEU A 122 6.89 -2.94 21.54
CA LEU A 122 7.11 -4.05 22.47
C LEU A 122 5.79 -4.52 23.09
N THR A 123 5.70 -5.83 23.28
CA THR A 123 4.69 -6.47 24.11
C THR A 123 4.77 -5.97 25.56
N THR A 124 3.77 -6.31 26.37
CA THR A 124 3.72 -5.91 27.78
C THR A 124 4.92 -6.40 28.61
N ASP A 125 5.54 -7.52 28.23
CA ASP A 125 6.77 -8.06 28.82
C ASP A 125 8.07 -7.48 28.21
N GLY A 126 7.97 -6.49 27.32
CA GLY A 126 9.13 -5.81 26.74
C GLY A 126 9.81 -6.61 25.61
N ALA A 127 9.08 -7.52 24.97
CA ALA A 127 9.57 -8.39 23.92
C ALA A 127 9.05 -7.95 22.54
N VAL A 128 9.81 -8.21 21.48
CA VAL A 128 9.31 -8.06 20.10
C VAL A 128 8.55 -9.32 19.70
N PHE A 129 7.53 -9.16 18.86
CA PHE A 129 6.75 -10.28 18.36
C PHE A 129 6.92 -10.41 16.85
N ILE A 130 7.33 -11.60 16.39
CA ILE A 130 7.45 -11.96 14.97
C ILE A 130 6.35 -12.98 14.67
N SER A 131 5.45 -12.66 13.74
CA SER A 131 4.32 -13.51 13.40
C SER A 131 3.87 -13.33 11.94
N PRO A 132 2.96 -14.17 11.42
CA PRO A 132 2.34 -13.94 10.13
C PRO A 132 1.69 -12.54 10.01
N LEU A 133 1.13 -12.00 11.09
CA LEU A 133 0.49 -10.67 11.08
C LEU A 133 1.51 -9.53 11.01
N THR A 134 2.63 -9.60 11.73
CA THR A 134 3.71 -8.61 11.58
C THR A 134 4.40 -8.74 10.21
N THR A 135 4.37 -9.93 9.62
CA THR A 135 4.86 -10.17 8.26
C THR A 135 4.01 -9.44 7.22
N LEU A 136 2.68 -9.35 7.40
CA LEU A 136 1.82 -8.51 6.55
C LEU A 136 2.20 -7.02 6.65
N VAL A 137 2.51 -6.53 7.86
CA VAL A 137 2.95 -5.14 8.06
C VAL A 137 4.29 -4.90 7.35
N HIS A 138 5.24 -5.83 7.49
CA HIS A 138 6.51 -5.72 6.78
C HIS A 138 6.33 -5.79 5.25
N GLY A 139 5.52 -6.72 4.75
CA GLY A 139 5.16 -6.81 3.34
C GLY A 139 4.55 -5.51 2.80
N ARG A 140 3.72 -4.83 3.59
CA ARG A 140 3.18 -3.52 3.23
C ARG A 140 4.27 -2.47 3.03
N LEU A 141 5.28 -2.44 3.90
CA LEU A 141 6.43 -1.53 3.79
C LEU A 141 7.34 -1.87 2.61
N LEU A 142 7.57 -3.16 2.34
CA LEU A 142 8.33 -3.58 1.15
C LEU A 142 7.68 -3.08 -0.14
N ARG A 143 6.34 -3.02 -0.17
CA ARG A 143 5.60 -2.46 -1.30
C ARG A 143 5.64 -0.93 -1.35
N HIS A 144 5.81 -0.27 -0.21
CA HIS A 144 5.71 1.17 -0.03
C HIS A 144 6.76 1.68 0.98
N PRO A 145 8.05 1.71 0.61
CA PRO A 145 9.13 1.99 1.56
C PRO A 145 9.15 3.44 2.07
N ALA A 146 8.37 4.33 1.45
CA ALA A 146 8.16 5.71 1.91
C ALA A 146 7.10 5.84 3.02
N MET A 147 6.34 4.77 3.31
CA MET A 147 5.33 4.72 4.37
C MET A 147 5.98 4.52 5.75
N SER A 148 5.40 5.07 6.81
CA SER A 148 5.86 4.74 8.17
C SER A 148 5.35 3.37 8.63
N MET A 149 6.03 2.76 9.61
CA MET A 149 5.57 1.52 10.22
C MET A 149 4.18 1.67 10.85
N GLU A 150 3.91 2.80 11.50
CA GLU A 150 2.62 3.08 12.13
C GLU A 150 1.50 3.16 11.08
N GLU A 151 1.75 3.80 9.94
CA GLU A 151 0.79 3.84 8.84
C GLU A 151 0.54 2.45 8.26
N ALA A 152 1.59 1.64 8.09
CA ALA A 152 1.46 0.26 7.62
C ALA A 152 0.63 -0.60 8.58
N ASP A 153 0.88 -0.53 9.89
CA ASP A 153 0.08 -1.23 10.92
C ASP A 153 -1.40 -0.86 10.81
N LEU A 154 -1.69 0.44 10.73
CA LEU A 154 -3.06 0.95 10.65
C LEU A 154 -3.80 0.45 9.40
N ILE A 155 -3.13 0.38 8.24
CA ILE A 155 -3.76 -0.16 7.03
C ILE A 155 -4.07 -1.64 7.17
N VAL A 156 -3.07 -2.43 7.56
CA VAL A 156 -3.22 -3.89 7.67
C VAL A 156 -4.31 -4.22 8.69
N ARG A 157 -4.37 -3.51 9.81
CA ARG A 157 -5.45 -3.64 10.80
C ARG A 157 -6.82 -3.28 10.23
N GLY A 158 -6.90 -2.20 9.45
CA GLY A 158 -8.13 -1.80 8.76
C GLY A 158 -8.64 -2.87 7.79
N GLU A 159 -7.73 -3.50 7.03
CA GLU A 159 -8.05 -4.58 6.09
C GLU A 159 -8.44 -5.89 6.80
N LEU A 160 -7.77 -6.22 7.90
CA LEU A 160 -8.10 -7.37 8.75
C LEU A 160 -9.37 -7.16 9.60
N GLY A 161 -9.87 -5.91 9.66
CA GLY A 161 -11.03 -5.51 10.43
C GLY A 161 -10.81 -5.57 11.94
N THR A 162 -9.60 -5.27 12.42
CA THR A 162 -9.25 -5.33 13.85
C THR A 162 -8.80 -3.98 14.40
N ALA A 163 -9.08 -3.74 15.68
CA ALA A 163 -8.52 -2.64 16.45
C ALA A 163 -7.44 -3.12 17.45
N ALA A 164 -7.11 -4.41 17.49
CA ALA A 164 -6.03 -4.93 18.32
C ALA A 164 -4.67 -4.71 17.63
N SER A 165 -3.60 -4.64 18.43
CA SER A 165 -2.23 -4.51 17.91
C SER A 165 -1.77 -5.82 17.27
N LEU A 166 -1.20 -5.72 16.06
CA LEU A 166 -0.61 -6.87 15.36
C LEU A 166 0.76 -7.28 15.93
N PHE A 167 1.37 -6.41 16.76
CA PHE A 167 2.66 -6.63 17.42
C PHE A 167 2.52 -7.21 18.83
N ARG A 168 1.29 -7.41 19.31
CA ARG A 168 1.05 -8.09 20.58
C ARG A 168 1.10 -9.61 20.37
N ASP A 169 1.65 -10.32 21.34
CA ASP A 169 1.55 -11.77 21.43
C ASP A 169 0.09 -12.18 21.58
N TYR A 170 -0.56 -12.47 20.45
CA TYR A 170 -1.97 -12.83 20.39
C TYR A 170 -2.23 -14.25 20.89
N LEU A 171 -1.22 -15.13 20.96
CA LEU A 171 -1.36 -16.48 21.51
C LEU A 171 -1.55 -16.39 23.02
N ALA A 172 -0.65 -15.68 23.71
CA ALA A 172 -0.78 -15.43 25.14
C ALA A 172 -2.01 -14.57 25.48
N ALA A 173 -2.32 -13.57 24.64
CA ALA A 173 -3.46 -12.68 24.89
C ALA A 173 -4.82 -13.36 24.68
N ALA A 174 -4.92 -14.37 23.82
CA ALA A 174 -6.15 -15.17 23.63
C ALA A 174 -6.54 -15.96 24.88
N GLU A 175 -5.58 -16.28 25.75
CA GLU A 175 -5.81 -16.95 27.04
C GLU A 175 -6.04 -15.97 28.21
N GLY A 176 -5.93 -14.66 27.95
CA GLY A 176 -6.03 -13.61 28.97
C GLY A 176 -7.44 -13.04 29.17
N ASP A 177 -7.56 -12.09 30.09
CA ASP A 177 -8.85 -11.44 30.41
C ASP A 177 -9.21 -10.26 29.50
N ASP A 178 -8.27 -9.78 28.69
CA ASP A 178 -8.41 -8.57 27.86
C ASP A 178 -8.66 -8.93 26.38
N GLN A 179 -9.93 -8.84 25.96
CA GLN A 179 -10.40 -9.15 24.60
C GLN A 179 -9.99 -10.55 24.06
N PRO A 180 -10.14 -11.64 24.84
CA PRO A 180 -9.67 -12.98 24.42
C PRO A 180 -10.28 -13.45 23.10
N GLU A 181 -11.54 -13.12 22.82
CA GLU A 181 -12.21 -13.49 21.56
C GLU A 181 -11.57 -12.83 20.34
N GLU A 182 -11.11 -11.58 20.47
CA GLU A 182 -10.44 -10.86 19.38
C GLU A 182 -9.03 -11.40 19.16
N TYR A 183 -8.28 -11.72 20.21
CA TYR A 183 -6.96 -12.33 20.06
C TYR A 183 -7.03 -13.78 19.56
N ALA A 184 -8.05 -14.54 19.94
CA ALA A 184 -8.33 -15.85 19.33
C ALA A 184 -8.69 -15.73 17.84
N ARG A 185 -9.37 -14.64 17.44
CA ARG A 185 -9.60 -14.31 16.03
C ARG A 185 -8.29 -13.96 15.31
N LEU A 186 -7.43 -13.14 15.91
CA LEU A 186 -6.10 -12.84 15.36
C LEU A 186 -5.23 -14.08 15.25
N GLN A 187 -5.30 -15.02 16.19
CA GLN A 187 -4.63 -16.32 16.09
C GLN A 187 -5.09 -17.11 14.86
N ARG A 188 -6.41 -17.20 14.63
CA ARG A 188 -6.95 -17.85 13.43
C ARG A 188 -6.49 -17.15 12.14
N LEU A 189 -6.51 -15.82 12.11
CA LEU A 189 -5.99 -15.03 10.99
C LEU A 189 -4.50 -15.29 10.77
N GLY A 190 -3.71 -15.30 11.83
CA GLY A 190 -2.29 -15.62 11.81
C GLY A 190 -2.03 -16.95 11.13
N ARG A 191 -2.74 -18.01 11.55
CA ARG A 191 -2.63 -19.34 10.95
C ARG A 191 -3.01 -19.38 9.46
N ILE A 192 -4.09 -18.68 9.07
CA ILE A 192 -4.49 -18.61 7.65
C ILE A 192 -3.38 -17.94 6.81
N VAL A 193 -2.79 -16.86 7.33
CA VAL A 193 -1.69 -16.15 6.68
C VAL A 193 -0.44 -17.04 6.63
N GLY A 194 -0.09 -17.68 7.75
CA GLY A 194 1.02 -18.63 7.90
C GLY A 194 0.97 -19.76 6.87
N GLN A 195 -0.18 -20.41 6.76
CA GLN A 195 -0.44 -21.48 5.78
C GLN A 195 -0.28 -21.02 4.32
N SER A 196 -0.46 -19.73 4.04
CA SER A 196 -0.34 -19.19 2.68
C SER A 196 1.10 -18.82 2.29
N LEU A 197 1.97 -18.54 3.27
CA LEU A 197 3.34 -18.05 3.06
C LEU A 197 4.19 -18.96 2.14
N PRO A 198 4.32 -20.29 2.41
CA PRO A 198 5.13 -21.17 1.55
C PRO A 198 4.67 -21.14 0.09
N GLY A 199 3.35 -21.13 -0.14
CA GLY A 199 2.76 -21.08 -1.48
C GLY A 199 3.10 -19.79 -2.24
N PHE A 200 3.05 -18.64 -1.56
CA PHE A 200 3.49 -17.38 -2.16
C PHE A 200 5.00 -17.36 -2.45
N LEU A 201 5.83 -17.79 -1.50
CA LEU A 201 7.28 -17.84 -1.67
C LEU A 201 7.68 -18.73 -2.84
N ALA A 202 7.17 -19.96 -2.90
CA ALA A 202 7.48 -20.92 -3.96
C ALA A 202 7.10 -20.37 -5.35
N ARG A 203 5.90 -19.77 -5.48
CA ARG A 203 5.44 -19.19 -6.75
C ARG A 203 6.36 -18.06 -7.23
N TYR A 204 6.69 -17.11 -6.37
CA TYR A 204 7.51 -15.96 -6.76
C TYR A 204 8.96 -16.37 -7.03
N GLN A 205 9.53 -17.27 -6.23
CA GLN A 205 10.88 -17.79 -6.44
C GLN A 205 10.99 -18.58 -7.75
N GLN A 206 9.98 -19.38 -8.08
CA GLN A 206 9.92 -20.09 -9.36
C GLN A 206 9.94 -19.09 -10.53
N VAL A 207 9.10 -18.07 -10.50
CA VAL A 207 9.03 -17.06 -11.57
C VAL A 207 10.32 -16.24 -11.66
N ALA A 208 10.91 -15.86 -10.52
CA ALA A 208 12.17 -15.12 -10.47
C ALA A 208 13.34 -15.91 -11.09
N SER A 209 13.41 -17.23 -10.85
CA SER A 209 14.46 -18.08 -11.44
C SER A 209 14.47 -18.10 -12.98
N GLU A 210 13.36 -17.67 -13.59
CA GLU A 210 13.16 -17.64 -15.03
C GLU A 210 13.03 -16.20 -15.58
N THR A 211 13.20 -15.18 -14.73
CA THR A 211 13.08 -13.76 -15.09
C THR A 211 14.44 -13.08 -14.98
N GLU A 212 14.99 -12.62 -16.10
CA GLU A 212 16.27 -11.90 -16.11
C GLU A 212 16.20 -10.63 -15.26
N GLY A 213 17.21 -10.41 -14.40
CA GLY A 213 17.28 -9.26 -13.50
C GLY A 213 16.53 -9.42 -12.17
N SER A 214 15.85 -10.54 -11.94
CA SER A 214 15.25 -10.90 -10.65
C SER A 214 16.19 -11.82 -9.86
N THR A 215 16.28 -11.65 -8.55
CA THR A 215 16.96 -12.59 -7.64
C THR A 215 15.98 -13.16 -6.62
N THR A 216 16.43 -14.15 -5.85
CA THR A 216 15.64 -14.71 -4.74
C THR A 216 15.24 -13.66 -3.71
N ILE A 217 16.04 -12.58 -3.55
CA ILE A 217 15.75 -11.48 -2.64
C ILE A 217 14.52 -10.71 -3.12
N GLU A 218 14.52 -10.23 -4.36
CA GLU A 218 13.37 -9.51 -4.92
C GLU A 218 12.12 -10.41 -5.00
N ALA A 219 12.30 -11.71 -5.29
CA ALA A 219 11.22 -12.68 -5.28
C ALA A 219 10.57 -12.81 -3.89
N THR A 220 11.39 -12.86 -2.84
CA THR A 220 10.94 -12.98 -1.45
C THR A 220 10.23 -11.71 -1.01
N ALA A 221 10.81 -10.54 -1.30
CA ALA A 221 10.18 -9.25 -1.05
C ALA A 221 8.82 -9.13 -1.76
N ALA A 222 8.76 -9.53 -3.04
CA ALA A 222 7.53 -9.54 -3.83
C ALA A 222 6.48 -10.49 -3.25
N ALA A 223 6.88 -11.68 -2.80
CA ALA A 223 5.97 -12.63 -2.16
C ALA A 223 5.34 -12.04 -0.88
N LEU A 224 6.15 -11.45 0.01
CA LEU A 224 5.66 -10.81 1.23
C LEU A 224 4.79 -9.59 0.93
N ALA A 225 5.17 -8.77 -0.05
CA ALA A 225 4.39 -7.63 -0.49
C ALA A 225 3.00 -8.03 -1.01
N GLN A 226 2.90 -9.19 -1.66
CA GLN A 226 1.68 -9.67 -2.27
C GLN A 226 0.80 -10.42 -1.27
N LEU A 227 1.42 -11.17 -0.34
CA LEU A 227 0.77 -11.66 0.87
C LEU A 227 0.03 -10.52 1.59
N ALA A 228 0.69 -9.37 1.77
CA ALA A 228 0.12 -8.19 2.40
C ALA A 228 -1.06 -7.54 1.64
N GLN A 229 -1.22 -7.79 0.33
CA GLN A 229 -2.39 -7.31 -0.43
C GLN A 229 -3.64 -8.15 -0.17
N HIS A 230 -3.48 -9.41 0.25
CA HIS A 230 -4.57 -10.33 0.53
C HIS A 230 -5.12 -10.22 1.97
N ALA A 231 -4.69 -9.23 2.75
CA ALA A 231 -5.17 -9.02 4.13
C ALA A 231 -6.71 -9.00 4.24
N PHE A 232 -7.38 -8.30 3.32
CA PHE A 232 -8.85 -8.28 3.27
C PHE A 232 -9.45 -9.64 2.93
N ASP A 233 -8.81 -10.39 2.03
CA ASP A 233 -9.24 -11.73 1.65
C ASP A 233 -9.09 -12.71 2.82
N TYR A 234 -8.00 -12.63 3.58
CA TYR A 234 -7.81 -13.44 4.79
C TYR A 234 -8.89 -13.17 5.85
N ALA A 235 -9.29 -11.91 6.03
CA ALA A 235 -10.43 -11.57 6.90
C ALA A 235 -11.74 -12.22 6.41
N SER A 236 -11.93 -12.30 5.09
CA SER A 236 -13.09 -12.94 4.47
C SER A 236 -13.04 -14.47 4.57
N VAL A 237 -11.85 -15.07 4.51
CA VAL A 237 -11.61 -16.51 4.73
C VAL A 237 -11.85 -16.86 6.21
N GLU A 238 -11.40 -16.03 7.15
CA GLU A 238 -11.62 -16.28 8.58
C GLU A 238 -13.10 -16.31 8.96
N GLN A 239 -13.91 -15.46 8.33
CA GLN A 239 -15.37 -15.38 8.54
C GLN A 239 -16.15 -16.62 8.07
N GLN A 240 -15.52 -17.56 7.36
CA GLN A 240 -16.19 -18.80 6.93
C GLN A 240 -16.64 -19.63 8.14
N THR A 241 -17.82 -20.24 8.01
CA THR A 241 -18.56 -20.82 9.15
C THR A 241 -18.03 -22.16 9.64
N ASP A 242 -17.26 -22.88 8.83
CA ASP A 242 -16.68 -24.17 9.16
C ASP A 242 -15.30 -24.37 8.51
N ASP A 243 -14.55 -25.35 9.01
CA ASP A 243 -13.16 -25.60 8.62
C ASP A 243 -13.00 -26.02 7.16
N ASN A 244 -13.98 -26.74 6.59
CA ASN A 244 -13.93 -27.16 5.20
C ASN A 244 -14.19 -25.98 4.25
N ALA A 245 -15.19 -25.15 4.54
CA ALA A 245 -15.44 -23.93 3.78
C ALA A 245 -14.24 -22.97 3.84
N ARG A 246 -13.60 -22.87 5.00
CA ARG A 246 -12.38 -22.07 5.18
C ARG A 246 -11.22 -22.60 4.36
N GLN A 247 -10.98 -23.92 4.41
CA GLN A 247 -9.94 -24.56 3.61
C GLN A 247 -10.17 -24.34 2.11
N GLN A 248 -11.39 -24.51 1.64
CA GLN A 248 -11.75 -24.25 0.24
C GLN A 248 -11.54 -22.79 -0.17
N ALA A 249 -11.90 -21.84 0.71
CA ALA A 249 -11.68 -20.41 0.45
C ALA A 249 -10.19 -20.05 0.42
N LEU A 250 -9.38 -20.64 1.31
CA LEU A 250 -7.93 -20.48 1.31
C LEU A 250 -7.29 -21.11 0.06
N GLU A 251 -7.71 -22.30 -0.33
CA GLU A 251 -7.27 -22.95 -1.57
C GLU A 251 -7.64 -22.12 -2.80
N ALA A 252 -8.84 -21.53 -2.84
CA ALA A 252 -9.25 -20.64 -3.92
C ALA A 252 -8.40 -19.36 -3.98
N LEU A 253 -8.08 -18.78 -2.82
CA LEU A 253 -7.18 -17.62 -2.71
C LEU A 253 -5.79 -17.96 -3.24
N LEU A 254 -5.26 -19.12 -2.86
CA LEU A 254 -3.95 -19.60 -3.30
C LEU A 254 -3.95 -20.06 -4.77
N ALA A 255 -5.08 -20.54 -5.28
CA ALA A 255 -5.23 -20.96 -6.67
C ALA A 255 -5.43 -19.79 -7.63
N GLY A 256 -5.51 -18.55 -7.13
CA GLY A 256 -5.57 -17.33 -7.93
C GLY A 256 -4.31 -17.18 -8.80
N GLU A 257 -4.32 -17.82 -9.97
CA GLU A 257 -3.24 -17.73 -10.96
C GLU A 257 -3.23 -16.31 -11.53
N GLN A 258 -2.38 -15.46 -10.96
CA GLN A 258 -1.91 -14.30 -11.69
C GLN A 258 -1.10 -14.81 -12.89
N PRO A 259 -1.26 -14.21 -14.08
CA PRO A 259 -0.43 -14.53 -15.22
C PRO A 259 1.05 -14.48 -14.82
N ARG A 260 1.85 -15.43 -15.32
CA ARG A 260 3.29 -15.45 -15.05
C ARG A 260 3.96 -14.10 -15.30
N SER A 261 3.53 -13.39 -16.33
CA SER A 261 3.99 -12.04 -16.66
C SER A 261 3.74 -11.02 -15.54
N VAL A 262 2.59 -11.10 -14.84
CA VAL A 262 2.26 -10.29 -13.65
C VAL A 262 3.22 -10.59 -12.51
N LEU A 263 3.44 -11.89 -12.22
CA LEU A 263 4.35 -12.33 -11.17
C LEU A 263 5.79 -11.89 -11.45
N ALA A 264 6.25 -12.02 -12.70
CA ALA A 264 7.59 -11.67 -13.13
C ALA A 264 7.88 -10.17 -12.97
N ARG A 265 6.91 -9.32 -13.33
CA ARG A 265 6.99 -7.88 -13.10
C ARG A 265 7.15 -7.55 -11.61
N TRP A 266 6.36 -8.19 -10.75
CA TRP A 266 6.43 -7.94 -9.31
C TRP A 266 7.73 -8.44 -8.69
N ALA A 267 8.40 -9.42 -9.29
CA ALA A 267 9.70 -9.94 -8.87
C ALA A 267 10.89 -9.09 -9.34
N LEU A 268 10.67 -8.01 -10.08
CA LEU A 268 11.70 -7.04 -10.46
C LEU A 268 11.77 -5.90 -9.43
N PRO A 269 12.95 -5.30 -9.21
CA PRO A 269 13.12 -4.28 -8.19
C PRO A 269 12.38 -2.98 -8.52
N PHE A 270 12.02 -2.24 -7.46
CA PHE A 270 11.49 -0.89 -7.53
C PHE A 270 12.47 0.10 -6.90
N GLU A 271 12.61 1.26 -7.51
CA GLU A 271 13.49 2.35 -7.09
C GLU A 271 12.66 3.55 -6.61
N PRO A 272 12.97 4.13 -5.43
CA PRO A 272 12.34 5.36 -4.98
C PRO A 272 12.53 6.51 -5.98
N ILE A 273 11.47 7.27 -6.23
CA ILE A 273 11.50 8.49 -7.03
C ILE A 273 10.67 9.59 -6.38
N SER A 274 11.15 10.82 -6.42
CA SER A 274 10.40 11.95 -5.87
C SER A 274 9.13 12.20 -6.69
N ALA A 275 8.03 12.56 -6.04
CA ALA A 275 6.79 12.91 -6.74
C ALA A 275 6.99 14.08 -7.70
N ARG A 276 7.88 15.02 -7.36
CA ARG A 276 8.29 16.14 -8.22
C ARG A 276 8.85 15.64 -9.55
N GLU A 277 9.78 14.70 -9.49
CA GLU A 277 10.47 14.18 -10.66
C GLU A 277 9.54 13.31 -11.51
N ALA A 278 8.74 12.45 -10.88
CA ALA A 278 7.75 11.65 -11.58
C ALA A 278 6.67 12.50 -12.28
N LEU A 279 6.29 13.64 -11.70
CA LEU A 279 5.23 14.51 -12.23
C LEU A 279 5.75 15.64 -13.15
N ALA A 280 7.07 15.80 -13.29
CA ALA A 280 7.67 16.89 -14.07
C ALA A 280 7.26 16.88 -15.55
N SER A 281 6.93 15.69 -16.08
CA SER A 281 6.51 15.49 -17.48
C SER A 281 4.98 15.50 -17.68
N GLY A 282 4.20 15.72 -16.61
CA GLY A 282 2.74 15.54 -16.63
C GLY A 282 2.34 14.06 -16.55
N TYR A 283 1.05 13.81 -16.28
CA TYR A 283 0.56 12.47 -15.92
C TYR A 283 -0.80 12.20 -16.57
N TYR A 284 -1.03 10.96 -17.03
CA TYR A 284 -2.31 10.53 -17.61
C TYR A 284 -3.02 9.56 -16.66
N TYR A 285 -4.34 9.53 -16.75
CA TYR A 285 -5.23 8.61 -16.07
C TYR A 285 -6.25 8.13 -17.07
N LEU A 286 -6.61 6.85 -17.05
CA LEU A 286 -7.78 6.41 -17.76
C LEU A 286 -8.63 5.51 -16.89
N ARG A 287 -9.90 5.46 -17.26
CA ARG A 287 -10.98 4.76 -16.61
C ARG A 287 -11.70 3.86 -17.63
N LEU A 288 -11.83 2.57 -17.32
CA LEU A 288 -12.45 1.54 -18.18
C LEU A 288 -13.76 1.04 -17.56
N ASP A 289 -14.80 1.87 -17.65
CA ASP A 289 -16.11 1.59 -17.01
C ASP A 289 -17.21 1.46 -18.08
N GLY A 290 -16.90 0.81 -19.21
CA GLY A 290 -17.82 0.67 -20.35
C GLY A 290 -17.87 1.88 -21.32
N ASN A 291 -17.17 2.98 -21.01
CA ASN A 291 -16.92 4.09 -21.93
C ASN A 291 -15.52 4.69 -21.66
N PRO A 292 -14.55 4.61 -22.59
CA PRO A 292 -13.17 5.01 -22.32
C PRO A 292 -13.04 6.54 -22.23
N VAL A 293 -12.86 7.06 -21.01
CA VAL A 293 -12.56 8.47 -20.74
C VAL A 293 -11.14 8.60 -20.18
N CYS A 294 -10.21 9.08 -21.00
CA CYS A 294 -8.89 9.49 -20.55
C CYS A 294 -8.95 10.84 -19.90
N ARG A 295 -8.02 11.07 -19.00
CA ARG A 295 -7.80 12.33 -18.35
C ARG A 295 -6.31 12.57 -18.29
N LEU A 296 -5.90 13.72 -18.76
CA LEU A 296 -4.53 14.21 -18.71
C LEU A 296 -4.48 15.33 -17.68
N ASP A 297 -3.65 15.15 -16.67
CA ASP A 297 -3.36 16.14 -15.64
C ASP A 297 -1.93 16.68 -15.92
N LEU A 298 -1.84 17.93 -16.37
CA LEU A 298 -0.56 18.60 -16.66
C LEU A 298 -0.15 19.48 -15.48
N PHE A 299 1.16 19.48 -15.21
CA PHE A 299 1.75 20.33 -14.19
C PHE A 299 1.70 21.80 -14.64
N GLY A 300 0.85 22.59 -14.00
CA GLY A 300 0.73 24.02 -14.27
C GLY A 300 1.61 24.87 -13.35
N ALA A 301 1.62 26.16 -13.64
CA ALA A 301 2.57 27.14 -13.12
C ALA A 301 2.77 27.11 -11.60
N THR A 302 4.02 27.31 -11.17
CA THR A 302 4.38 27.55 -9.77
C THR A 302 3.60 28.74 -9.22
N LEU A 303 2.92 28.54 -8.09
CA LEU A 303 2.31 29.61 -7.31
C LEU A 303 3.33 30.19 -6.32
N THR A 304 3.07 31.39 -5.81
CA THR A 304 3.99 32.17 -4.96
C THR A 304 4.41 31.50 -3.64
N ASN A 305 3.78 30.39 -3.27
CA ASN A 305 4.00 29.63 -2.04
C ASN A 305 4.65 28.24 -2.28
N GLY A 306 5.09 27.92 -3.49
CA GLY A 306 5.64 26.60 -3.82
C GLY A 306 4.58 25.51 -4.07
N THR A 307 3.30 25.88 -4.04
CA THR A 307 2.19 25.05 -4.55
C THR A 307 2.14 25.14 -6.07
N TYR A 308 1.59 24.10 -6.71
CA TYR A 308 1.36 24.06 -8.14
C TYR A 308 -0.12 23.93 -8.44
N LEU A 309 -0.57 24.55 -9.53
CA LEU A 309 -1.92 24.37 -10.06
C LEU A 309 -1.86 23.32 -11.17
N LEU A 310 -2.66 22.27 -11.08
CA LEU A 310 -2.74 21.26 -12.15
C LEU A 310 -3.79 21.68 -13.21
N ASP A 311 -3.40 21.72 -14.49
CA ASP A 311 -4.33 21.89 -15.62
C ASP A 311 -4.85 20.52 -16.06
N ARG A 312 -6.16 20.33 -15.95
CA ARG A 312 -6.81 19.04 -16.14
C ARG A 312 -7.64 19.03 -17.41
N ARG A 313 -7.32 18.11 -18.30
CA ARG A 313 -7.98 17.95 -19.60
C ARG A 313 -8.52 16.55 -19.74
N THR A 314 -9.81 16.42 -19.99
CA THR A 314 -10.44 15.13 -20.26
C THR A 314 -10.51 14.89 -21.76
N PHE A 315 -10.18 13.67 -22.19
CA PHE A 315 -10.23 13.21 -23.57
C PHE A 315 -11.05 11.92 -23.64
N SER A 316 -11.81 11.73 -24.71
CA SER A 316 -12.51 10.47 -24.97
C SER A 316 -12.00 9.82 -26.25
N PHE A 317 -11.92 8.49 -26.24
CA PHE A 317 -11.59 7.70 -27.41
C PHE A 317 -12.84 7.15 -28.07
N THR A 318 -12.90 7.22 -29.40
CA THR A 318 -13.99 6.63 -30.18
C THR A 318 -13.48 5.45 -31.01
N ALA A 319 -13.92 4.24 -30.66
CA ALA A 319 -13.51 3.00 -31.34
C ALA A 319 -13.87 2.97 -32.83
N ALA A 320 -14.96 3.62 -33.22
CA ALA A 320 -15.39 3.71 -34.62
C ALA A 320 -14.44 4.55 -35.50
N THR A 321 -13.75 5.54 -34.93
CA THR A 321 -12.90 6.48 -35.68
C THR A 321 -11.42 6.33 -35.37
N GLY A 322 -11.06 5.54 -34.35
CA GLY A 322 -9.67 5.39 -33.94
C GLY A 322 -9.04 6.69 -33.41
N SER A 323 -9.84 7.69 -33.04
CA SER A 323 -9.36 9.05 -32.77
C SER A 323 -9.71 9.53 -31.36
N TRP A 324 -8.87 10.42 -30.84
CA TRP A 324 -9.08 11.11 -29.57
C TRP A 324 -9.67 12.50 -29.79
N GLN A 325 -10.59 12.86 -28.89
CA GLN A 325 -11.18 14.18 -28.88
C GLN A 325 -11.12 14.74 -27.47
N GLN A 326 -10.63 15.97 -27.33
CA GLN A 326 -10.70 16.69 -26.08
C GLN A 326 -12.17 16.98 -25.77
N ARG A 327 -12.61 16.58 -24.57
CA ARG A 327 -13.97 16.86 -24.13
C ARG A 327 -14.08 18.31 -23.68
N SER A 328 -15.13 18.98 -24.14
CA SER A 328 -15.40 20.34 -23.71
C SER A 328 -15.90 20.37 -22.25
N PRO A 329 -15.75 21.49 -21.52
CA PRO A 329 -16.35 21.63 -20.19
C PRO A 329 -17.86 21.34 -20.17
N GLU A 330 -18.58 21.70 -21.23
CA GLU A 330 -20.02 21.46 -21.38
C GLU A 330 -20.33 19.96 -21.48
N GLU A 331 -19.51 19.20 -22.21
CA GLU A 331 -19.65 17.76 -22.35
C GLU A 331 -19.39 16.99 -21.05
N LEU A 332 -18.52 17.53 -20.18
CA LEU A 332 -18.18 16.95 -18.89
C LEU A 332 -19.10 17.39 -17.76
N ALA A 333 -19.90 18.44 -17.98
CA ALA A 333 -20.87 18.92 -17.01
C ALA A 333 -21.88 17.84 -16.63
N GLY A 334 -22.17 16.90 -17.55
CA GLY A 334 -23.05 15.75 -17.31
C GLY A 334 -22.39 14.51 -16.68
N SER A 335 -21.06 14.48 -16.53
CA SER A 335 -20.31 13.30 -16.05
C SER A 335 -19.56 13.58 -14.74
N GLY A 336 -20.15 14.39 -13.87
CA GLY A 336 -19.61 14.78 -12.57
C GLY A 336 -20.22 14.00 -11.40
N LEU A 337 -19.72 14.31 -10.20
CA LEU A 337 -20.20 13.81 -8.93
C LEU A 337 -20.38 14.99 -7.98
N TYR A 338 -21.38 14.90 -7.09
CA TYR A 338 -21.46 15.81 -5.96
C TYR A 338 -20.52 15.35 -4.86
N HIS A 339 -19.71 16.27 -4.35
CA HIS A 339 -18.81 16.07 -3.22
C HIS A 339 -19.18 17.03 -2.10
N LEU A 340 -19.21 16.55 -0.86
CA LEU A 340 -19.49 17.40 0.29
C LEU A 340 -18.22 18.12 0.76
N GLY A 341 -18.15 19.44 0.52
CA GLY A 341 -17.12 20.30 1.08
C GLY A 341 -17.57 21.04 2.36
N PRO A 342 -16.68 21.79 3.01
CA PRO A 342 -16.97 22.58 4.23
C PRO A 342 -18.13 23.57 4.06
N ASN A 343 -18.37 24.02 2.84
CA ASN A 343 -19.40 25.00 2.48
C ASN A 343 -20.63 24.37 1.80
N GLY A 344 -20.80 23.05 1.91
CA GLY A 344 -21.90 22.28 1.31
C GLY A 344 -21.49 21.47 0.08
N TRP A 345 -22.48 20.93 -0.63
CA TRP A 345 -22.26 20.08 -1.80
C TRP A 345 -21.75 20.89 -3.00
N VAL A 346 -20.69 20.39 -3.61
CA VAL A 346 -20.02 20.96 -4.78
C VAL A 346 -20.05 19.93 -5.91
N TRP A 347 -20.49 20.36 -7.10
CA TRP A 347 -20.42 19.53 -8.30
C TRP A 347 -18.99 19.53 -8.85
N LEU A 348 -18.35 18.37 -8.84
CA LEU A 348 -17.02 18.18 -9.41
C LEU A 348 -17.11 17.40 -10.70
N THR A 349 -16.35 17.83 -11.71
CA THR A 349 -16.28 17.18 -13.01
C THR A 349 -14.88 16.64 -13.26
N GLY A 350 -14.71 15.98 -14.40
CA GLY A 350 -13.41 15.51 -14.83
C GLY A 350 -12.35 16.58 -15.02
N ASN A 351 -12.71 17.88 -15.05
CA ASN A 351 -11.77 19.02 -15.19
C ASN A 351 -11.67 19.88 -13.92
N SER A 352 -12.22 19.45 -12.78
CA SER A 352 -12.06 20.19 -11.52
C SER A 352 -10.58 20.32 -11.16
N ALA A 353 -10.15 21.55 -10.87
CA ALA A 353 -8.77 21.89 -10.57
C ALA A 353 -8.30 21.29 -9.23
N GLN A 354 -6.99 21.06 -9.12
CA GLN A 354 -6.35 20.60 -7.89
C GLN A 354 -5.11 21.44 -7.59
N HIS A 355 -4.92 21.74 -6.31
CA HIS A 355 -3.68 22.28 -5.77
C HIS A 355 -2.80 21.14 -5.31
N MET A 356 -1.50 21.29 -5.53
CA MET A 356 -0.54 20.26 -5.21
C MET A 356 0.62 20.84 -4.42
N THR A 357 0.89 20.22 -3.27
CA THR A 357 1.94 20.64 -2.35
C THR A 357 2.91 19.47 -2.16
N ILE A 358 4.20 19.72 -2.43
CA ILE A 358 5.26 18.75 -2.22
C ILE A 358 5.82 18.99 -0.81
N GLN A 359 5.85 17.94 -0.01
CA GLN A 359 6.39 17.94 1.34
C GLN A 359 7.90 17.71 1.34
N ASN A 360 8.56 18.00 2.46
CA ASN A 360 10.01 17.89 2.60
C ASN A 360 10.52 16.44 2.58
N ASP A 361 9.66 15.49 2.94
CA ASP A 361 9.90 14.05 2.91
C ASP A 361 9.67 13.43 1.52
N GLY A 362 9.32 14.23 0.51
CA GLY A 362 9.04 13.77 -0.85
C GLY A 362 7.59 13.32 -1.08
N ASN A 363 6.77 13.26 -0.03
CA ASN A 363 5.35 12.99 -0.13
C ASN A 363 4.61 14.19 -0.74
N LEU A 364 3.38 13.94 -1.22
CA LEU A 364 2.62 14.94 -1.95
C LEU A 364 1.19 15.03 -1.45
N ILE A 365 0.70 16.25 -1.24
CA ILE A 365 -0.70 16.49 -0.90
C ILE A 365 -1.41 17.07 -2.12
N LEU A 366 -2.44 16.37 -2.60
CA LEU A 366 -3.40 16.86 -3.57
C LEU A 366 -4.63 17.40 -2.85
N GLU A 367 -4.96 18.66 -3.07
CA GLU A 367 -6.18 19.30 -2.58
C GLU A 367 -7.11 19.61 -3.75
N THR A 368 -8.37 19.18 -3.66
CA THR A 368 -9.36 19.42 -4.72
C THR A 368 -10.04 20.79 -4.55
N VAL A 369 -9.84 21.67 -5.53
CA VAL A 369 -10.35 23.05 -5.50
C VAL A 369 -11.88 23.06 -5.38
N GLY A 370 -12.40 23.94 -4.53
CA GLY A 370 -13.83 24.07 -4.24
C GLY A 370 -14.29 23.23 -3.05
N THR A 371 -13.82 21.98 -2.93
CA THR A 371 -14.14 21.12 -1.77
C THR A 371 -13.11 21.19 -0.66
N GLY A 372 -11.85 21.47 -0.96
CA GLY A 372 -10.75 21.41 0.01
C GLY A 372 -10.38 20.00 0.45
N HIS A 373 -10.94 18.94 -0.16
CA HIS A 373 -10.57 17.57 0.16
C HIS A 373 -9.12 17.29 -0.20
N ARG A 374 -8.37 16.72 0.74
CA ARG A 374 -6.96 16.42 0.61
C ARG A 374 -6.71 14.92 0.52
N ARG A 375 -5.68 14.57 -0.24
CA ARG A 375 -5.15 13.22 -0.41
C ARG A 375 -3.64 13.30 -0.29
N LEU A 376 -3.07 12.42 0.51
CA LEU A 376 -1.64 12.20 0.59
C LEU A 376 -1.26 11.13 -0.43
N MET A 377 -0.29 11.41 -1.29
CA MET A 377 0.44 10.42 -2.06
C MET A 377 1.77 10.18 -1.38
N HIS A 378 1.98 8.96 -0.93
CA HIS A 378 3.26 8.49 -0.39
C HIS A 378 4.28 8.38 -1.51
N GLY A 379 5.55 8.50 -1.17
CA GLY A 379 6.69 8.46 -2.10
C GLY A 379 6.49 7.44 -3.22
N LEU A 380 6.81 7.86 -4.44
CA LEU A 380 6.59 7.04 -5.62
C LEU A 380 7.76 6.08 -5.78
N LEU A 381 7.44 4.90 -6.29
CA LEU A 381 8.41 3.95 -6.77
C LEU A 381 8.40 3.95 -8.29
N SER A 382 9.53 3.57 -8.89
CA SER A 382 9.65 3.37 -10.32
C SER A 382 10.42 2.09 -10.63
N GLN A 383 10.12 1.46 -11.75
CA GLN A 383 10.72 0.21 -12.21
C GLN A 383 10.96 0.33 -13.70
N ASP A 384 12.12 -0.10 -14.19
CA ASP A 384 12.33 -0.22 -15.64
C ASP A 384 11.51 -1.40 -16.16
N VAL A 385 10.66 -1.15 -17.15
CA VAL A 385 9.80 -2.15 -17.75
C VAL A 385 10.06 -2.32 -19.23
N ALA A 386 11.09 -1.66 -19.77
CA ALA A 386 11.49 -1.83 -21.15
C ALA A 386 11.73 -3.31 -21.48
N GLY A 387 11.15 -3.77 -22.58
CA GLY A 387 11.22 -5.16 -23.01
C GLY A 387 10.27 -6.12 -22.28
N LEU A 388 9.55 -5.69 -21.23
CA LEU A 388 8.58 -6.56 -20.55
C LEU A 388 7.27 -6.69 -21.35
N PRO A 389 6.55 -7.82 -21.25
CA PRO A 389 5.23 -7.96 -21.87
C PRO A 389 4.23 -6.96 -21.32
N LEU A 390 3.52 -6.22 -22.19
CA LEU A 390 2.38 -5.37 -21.81
C LEU A 390 1.27 -6.18 -21.14
N ASN A 391 1.17 -7.46 -21.48
CA ASN A 391 0.19 -8.35 -20.88
C ASN A 391 0.36 -8.48 -19.35
N ALA A 392 1.57 -8.30 -18.82
CA ALA A 392 1.85 -8.24 -17.37
C ALA A 392 1.07 -7.13 -16.63
N PHE A 393 0.52 -6.16 -17.36
CA PHE A 393 -0.19 -5.01 -16.81
C PHE A 393 -1.63 -4.95 -17.30
N ALA A 394 -1.87 -5.40 -18.54
CA ALA A 394 -3.20 -5.42 -19.14
C ALA A 394 -4.14 -6.40 -18.42
N SER A 395 -3.62 -7.53 -17.91
CA SER A 395 -4.42 -8.55 -17.22
C SER A 395 -5.07 -8.02 -15.93
N GLU A 396 -4.39 -7.14 -15.20
CA GLU A 396 -4.95 -6.45 -14.03
C GLU A 396 -6.10 -5.51 -14.38
N LEU A 397 -6.23 -5.15 -15.66
CA LEU A 397 -7.33 -4.36 -16.22
C LEU A 397 -8.41 -5.25 -16.86
N GLY A 398 -8.33 -6.57 -16.70
CA GLY A 398 -9.22 -7.54 -17.35
C GLY A 398 -9.00 -7.67 -18.87
N LEU A 399 -7.88 -7.15 -19.38
CA LEU A 399 -7.53 -7.19 -20.79
C LEU A 399 -6.52 -8.32 -21.03
N ASN A 400 -6.69 -9.04 -22.14
CA ASN A 400 -5.74 -10.08 -22.55
C ASN A 400 -4.99 -9.60 -23.81
N LEU A 401 -3.67 -9.51 -23.71
CA LEU A 401 -2.78 -9.14 -24.82
C LEU A 401 -1.85 -10.31 -25.17
N PRO A 402 -1.42 -10.43 -26.44
CA PRO A 402 -0.32 -11.32 -26.80
C PRO A 402 0.96 -10.99 -26.01
N GLU A 403 1.73 -12.01 -25.61
CA GLU A 403 2.94 -11.83 -24.79
C GLU A 403 4.10 -11.16 -25.55
N ASP A 404 4.09 -11.18 -26.89
CA ASP A 404 5.10 -10.54 -27.75
C ASP A 404 4.89 -9.03 -27.91
N VAL A 405 3.80 -8.49 -27.36
CA VAL A 405 3.60 -7.04 -27.27
C VAL A 405 4.39 -6.54 -26.07
N LEU A 406 5.60 -6.04 -26.33
CA LEU A 406 6.54 -5.60 -25.30
C LEU A 406 6.55 -4.09 -25.10
N PHE A 407 6.95 -3.67 -23.90
CA PHE A 407 7.34 -2.29 -23.66
C PHE A 407 8.64 -1.99 -24.42
N PRO A 408 8.84 -0.76 -24.85
CA PRO A 408 9.96 -0.29 -25.63
C PRO A 408 11.09 0.10 -24.70
N GLU A 409 12.20 0.48 -25.33
CA GLU A 409 13.30 1.12 -24.63
C GLU A 409 12.89 2.38 -23.85
N GLY A 410 13.35 2.46 -22.61
CA GLY A 410 13.15 3.59 -21.71
C GLY A 410 11.80 3.62 -20.99
N SER A 411 10.92 2.66 -21.20
CA SER A 411 9.67 2.59 -20.45
C SER A 411 9.90 2.30 -18.98
N ARG A 412 9.23 3.05 -18.12
CA ARG A 412 9.33 2.89 -16.67
C ARG A 412 7.95 2.81 -16.07
N TYR A 413 7.67 1.80 -15.27
CA TYR A 413 6.46 1.65 -14.47
C TYR A 413 6.61 2.38 -13.15
N TYR A 414 5.54 2.98 -12.63
CA TYR A 414 5.58 3.73 -11.38
C TYR A 414 4.45 3.27 -10.50
N LEU A 415 4.72 3.21 -9.20
CA LEU A 415 3.77 2.77 -8.18
C LEU A 415 3.68 3.84 -7.10
N GLY A 416 2.47 4.21 -6.72
CA GLY A 416 2.22 5.14 -5.61
C GLY A 416 1.07 4.65 -4.75
N LEU A 417 1.10 5.01 -3.47
CA LEU A 417 -0.01 4.80 -2.54
C LEU A 417 -0.68 6.13 -2.22
N GLN A 418 -2.01 6.16 -2.26
CA GLN A 418 -2.78 7.35 -1.96
C GLN A 418 -3.68 7.14 -0.73
N THR A 419 -3.53 8.00 0.27
CA THR A 419 -4.35 8.06 1.47
C THR A 419 -5.29 9.27 1.41
N GLY A 420 -6.59 9.08 1.63
CA GLY A 420 -7.50 10.20 1.87
C GLY A 420 -7.22 10.81 3.24
N LEU A 421 -6.99 12.13 3.30
CA LEU A 421 -6.73 12.84 4.57
C LEU A 421 -8.02 13.38 5.22
N ASP A 422 -9.12 13.39 4.46
CA ASP A 422 -10.42 13.86 4.92
C ASP A 422 -11.51 12.89 4.42
N ASP A 423 -12.56 12.69 5.23
CA ASP A 423 -13.75 11.96 4.80
C ASP A 423 -14.33 12.57 3.51
N GLN A 424 -14.63 11.71 2.53
CA GLN A 424 -15.28 12.09 1.29
C GLN A 424 -16.67 11.45 1.22
N TYR A 425 -17.67 12.31 1.11
CA TYR A 425 -19.05 11.92 0.82
C TYR A 425 -19.35 12.28 -0.62
N GLN A 426 -19.74 11.28 -1.41
CA GLN A 426 -20.01 11.43 -2.84
C GLN A 426 -21.35 10.81 -3.21
N PHE A 427 -22.05 11.41 -4.17
CA PHE A 427 -23.19 10.74 -4.78
C PHE A 427 -23.35 11.05 -6.27
N PHE A 428 -23.93 10.08 -6.98
CA PHE A 428 -24.33 10.18 -8.39
C PHE A 428 -25.74 10.76 -8.47
N ALA A 429 -25.92 11.79 -9.31
CA ALA A 429 -27.24 12.28 -9.67
C ALA A 429 -27.58 11.75 -11.08
N SER A 430 -28.73 11.09 -11.23
CA SER A 430 -29.19 10.52 -12.52
C SER A 430 -29.55 11.59 -13.56
N GLN A 431 -29.69 12.85 -13.13
CA GLN A 431 -29.65 14.01 -14.00
C GLN A 431 -28.66 15.02 -13.44
N PRO A 432 -27.86 15.71 -14.27
CA PRO A 432 -27.05 16.82 -13.81
C PRO A 432 -28.01 17.89 -13.30
N ALA A 433 -28.23 17.92 -11.99
CA ALA A 433 -28.84 19.08 -11.35
C ALA A 433 -28.03 20.29 -11.84
N GLN A 434 -28.74 21.29 -12.37
CA GLN A 434 -28.16 22.39 -13.14
C GLN A 434 -26.82 22.81 -12.52
N ALA A 435 -25.75 22.71 -13.31
CA ALA A 435 -24.40 23.06 -12.90
C ALA A 435 -24.43 24.39 -12.14
N GLY A 436 -24.14 24.36 -10.84
CA GLY A 436 -24.16 25.55 -9.96
C GLY A 436 -25.21 25.56 -8.85
N ALA A 437 -26.14 24.61 -8.76
CA ALA A 437 -27.01 24.50 -7.60
C ALA A 437 -26.22 24.00 -6.36
N ARG A 438 -26.01 24.88 -5.37
CA ARG A 438 -25.63 24.46 -4.02
C ARG A 438 -26.81 23.73 -3.39
N LEU A 439 -26.61 22.49 -2.98
CA LEU A 439 -27.55 21.79 -2.11
C LEU A 439 -27.28 22.24 -0.67
N GLU A 440 -27.90 23.35 -0.26
CA GLU A 440 -27.81 23.84 1.11
C GLU A 440 -28.69 23.00 2.04
N GLY A 441 -28.16 22.61 3.21
CA GLY A 441 -28.94 21.94 4.27
C GLY A 441 -28.88 20.41 4.34
N LEU A 442 -28.12 19.73 3.47
CA LEU A 442 -27.89 18.29 3.56
C LEU A 442 -26.66 17.99 4.44
N ILE A 443 -26.91 17.54 5.68
CA ILE A 443 -25.92 17.07 6.67
C ILE A 443 -25.48 15.63 6.29
N PRO A 444 -24.24 15.17 6.59
CA PRO A 444 -23.83 13.78 6.33
C PRO A 444 -24.85 12.79 6.90
N PRO A 445 -25.30 11.77 6.16
CA PRO A 445 -26.29 10.84 6.65
C PRO A 445 -25.66 9.96 7.73
N THR A 446 -25.97 10.24 8.99
CA THR A 446 -25.49 9.43 10.12
C THR A 446 -26.38 8.22 10.36
N GLU A 447 -27.59 8.20 9.78
CA GLU A 447 -28.57 7.11 9.96
C GLU A 447 -29.25 6.69 8.64
N ALA A 448 -29.74 5.45 8.60
CA ALA A 448 -30.48 4.88 7.46
C ALA A 448 -31.75 5.69 7.10
N ALA A 449 -32.36 6.38 8.06
CA ALA A 449 -33.57 7.19 7.85
C ALA A 449 -33.30 8.48 7.03
N GLU A 450 -32.09 9.04 7.10
CA GLU A 450 -31.71 10.22 6.30
C GLU A 450 -31.40 9.85 4.84
N ARG A 451 -30.90 8.64 4.59
CA ARG A 451 -30.72 8.11 3.22
C ARG A 451 -32.05 8.11 2.46
N SER A 452 -33.14 7.73 3.11
CA SER A 452 -34.49 7.74 2.51
C SER A 452 -34.99 9.15 2.15
N ARG A 453 -34.66 10.18 2.94
CA ARG A 453 -35.04 11.58 2.63
C ARG A 453 -34.29 12.14 1.41
N ILE A 454 -33.02 11.76 1.24
CA ILE A 454 -32.23 12.16 0.07
C ILE A 454 -32.78 11.47 -1.20
N ILE A 455 -33.18 10.19 -1.11
CA ILE A 455 -33.83 9.45 -2.21
C ILE A 455 -35.19 10.09 -2.57
N GLU A 456 -36.02 10.46 -1.59
CA GLU A 456 -37.32 11.12 -1.82
C GLU A 456 -37.20 12.50 -2.47
N ALA A 457 -36.16 13.28 -2.14
CA ALA A 457 -35.98 14.62 -2.68
C ALA A 457 -35.37 14.65 -4.09
N TYR A 458 -34.61 13.62 -4.50
CA TYR A 458 -33.77 13.69 -5.71
C TYR A 458 -33.85 12.47 -6.66
N GLY A 459 -34.65 11.44 -6.34
CA GLY A 459 -34.96 10.32 -7.25
C GLY A 459 -34.20 9.01 -6.95
N HIS A 460 -34.65 7.93 -7.59
CA HIS A 460 -34.54 6.54 -7.12
C HIS A 460 -33.16 5.84 -7.24
N GLU A 461 -32.09 6.49 -7.66
CA GLU A 461 -30.76 5.85 -7.70
C GLU A 461 -29.66 6.80 -7.19
N LEU A 462 -29.68 7.05 -5.88
CA LEU A 462 -28.58 7.72 -5.18
C LEU A 462 -27.65 6.67 -4.60
N LEU A 463 -26.53 6.41 -5.28
CA LEU A 463 -25.45 5.61 -4.73
C LEU A 463 -24.53 6.54 -3.92
N LEU A 464 -24.78 6.62 -2.62
CA LEU A 464 -23.91 7.35 -1.70
C LEU A 464 -22.65 6.53 -1.45
N ARG A 465 -21.51 7.04 -1.93
CA ARG A 465 -20.20 6.51 -1.59
C ARG A 465 -19.62 7.32 -0.44
N VAL A 466 -19.34 6.65 0.67
CA VAL A 466 -18.60 7.21 1.79
C VAL A 466 -17.21 6.62 1.75
N MET A 467 -16.20 7.47 1.54
CA MET A 467 -14.80 7.09 1.73
C MET A 467 -14.33 7.78 2.99
N ARG A 468 -14.12 7.02 4.05
CA ARG A 468 -13.59 7.60 5.29
C ARG A 468 -12.12 7.94 5.07
N GLY A 469 -11.77 9.20 5.32
CA GLY A 469 -10.41 9.70 5.29
C GLY A 469 -9.94 9.82 6.72
N SER A 470 -8.91 9.06 7.04
CA SER A 470 -8.35 9.03 8.38
C SER A 470 -6.85 8.79 8.23
N ALA A 471 -6.04 9.61 8.90
CA ALA A 471 -4.62 9.31 9.11
C ALA A 471 -4.43 7.97 9.85
N GLU A 472 -5.46 7.50 10.57
CA GLU A 472 -5.49 6.27 11.36
C GLU A 472 -6.09 5.07 10.60
N ALA A 473 -6.56 5.21 9.36
CA ALA A 473 -7.10 4.09 8.58
C ALA A 473 -6.98 4.35 7.06
N PRO A 474 -5.77 4.25 6.48
CA PRO A 474 -5.57 4.55 5.08
C PRO A 474 -6.30 3.55 4.18
N GLN A 475 -7.01 4.04 3.17
CA GLN A 475 -7.61 3.19 2.14
C GLN A 475 -6.53 2.84 1.10
N PRO A 476 -6.24 1.56 0.83
CA PRO A 476 -5.27 1.20 -0.19
C PRO A 476 -5.86 1.55 -1.55
N VAL A 477 -5.26 2.53 -2.22
CA VAL A 477 -5.46 2.72 -3.65
C VAL A 477 -4.12 2.45 -4.30
N ALA A 478 -3.81 1.16 -4.50
CA ALA A 478 -2.66 0.71 -5.26
C ALA A 478 -2.92 1.00 -6.73
N LEU A 479 -2.35 2.07 -7.27
CA LEU A 479 -2.82 2.54 -8.56
C LEU A 479 -1.75 3.45 -9.17
N ALA A 480 -0.97 2.93 -10.12
CA ALA A 480 -0.25 3.66 -11.16
C ALA A 480 0.48 2.68 -12.09
N LEU A 481 0.67 3.08 -13.34
CA LEU A 481 1.52 2.60 -14.42
C LEU A 481 2.13 3.87 -15.02
N LEU A 482 3.34 3.85 -15.55
CA LEU A 482 3.87 4.99 -16.29
C LEU A 482 4.58 4.44 -17.51
N LEU A 483 4.80 5.30 -18.48
CA LEU A 483 5.79 5.16 -19.53
C LEU A 483 6.57 6.47 -19.58
N LYS A 484 7.77 6.46 -20.16
CA LYS A 484 8.72 7.59 -20.22
C LYS A 484 8.12 8.95 -20.62
N ASP A 485 6.94 8.94 -21.24
CA ASP A 485 6.18 10.09 -21.72
C ASP A 485 4.74 10.20 -21.11
N GLY A 486 4.44 9.56 -19.97
CA GLY A 486 3.15 9.74 -19.27
C GLY A 486 2.76 8.69 -18.22
N PHE A 487 2.21 9.14 -17.08
CA PHE A 487 1.57 8.33 -16.03
C PHE A 487 0.27 7.71 -16.53
N VAL A 488 -0.18 6.66 -15.88
CA VAL A 488 -1.42 5.92 -16.09
C VAL A 488 -1.89 5.46 -14.73
N TRP A 489 -2.97 6.05 -14.26
CA TRP A 489 -3.73 5.50 -13.15
C TRP A 489 -4.75 4.48 -13.74
N HIS A 490 -5.07 3.40 -13.01
CA HIS A 490 -5.77 2.17 -13.46
C HIS A 490 -6.99 2.34 -14.39
N GLY A 491 -7.00 1.55 -15.48
CA GLY A 491 -7.95 1.51 -16.61
C GLY A 491 -7.32 2.17 -17.84
N MET A 492 -7.14 1.54 -19.02
CA MET A 492 -6.30 2.10 -20.11
C MET A 492 -6.71 1.93 -21.58
N ARG A 493 -6.17 2.88 -22.40
CA ARG A 493 -5.98 3.25 -23.84
C ARG A 493 -5.62 4.76 -23.98
N PHE A 494 -4.61 5.14 -24.80
CA PHE A 494 -4.08 6.52 -24.96
C PHE A 494 -4.33 7.15 -26.35
N ALA A 495 -4.25 8.49 -26.45
CA ALA A 495 -3.39 9.20 -27.42
C ALA A 495 -2.99 10.59 -26.95
N ALA A 496 -1.86 11.04 -27.50
CA ALA A 496 -1.25 12.34 -27.33
C ALA A 496 -2.06 13.48 -27.97
N VAL A 497 -1.93 14.67 -27.36
CA VAL A 497 -2.22 15.95 -28.00
C VAL A 497 -1.23 16.14 -29.16
N PRO A 498 -1.66 16.57 -30.36
CA PRO A 498 -0.76 16.80 -31.48
C PRO A 498 0.36 17.81 -31.13
N GLY A 499 1.62 17.38 -31.25
CA GLY A 499 2.78 18.28 -31.32
C GLY A 499 3.90 18.12 -30.26
N GLN A 500 3.78 17.25 -29.26
CA GLN A 500 4.78 17.20 -28.15
C GLN A 500 5.24 15.83 -27.61
N THR A 501 4.98 14.68 -28.23
CA THR A 501 5.56 13.40 -27.74
C THR A 501 5.96 12.42 -28.85
N HIS A 502 7.01 11.64 -28.59
CA HIS A 502 7.70 10.75 -29.52
C HIS A 502 6.99 9.39 -29.73
N GLY A 503 7.27 8.73 -30.86
CA GLY A 503 6.42 7.74 -31.54
C GLY A 503 6.14 6.38 -30.88
N PHE A 504 6.49 6.16 -29.62
CA PHE A 504 6.28 4.87 -28.96
C PHE A 504 4.84 4.63 -28.46
N ASN A 505 4.20 5.64 -27.86
CA ASN A 505 2.88 5.51 -27.21
C ASN A 505 1.76 5.03 -28.15
N GLN A 506 2.01 5.04 -29.47
CA GLN A 506 1.05 4.66 -30.49
C GLN A 506 0.84 3.14 -30.60
N ILE A 507 1.90 2.31 -30.62
CA ILE A 507 1.78 0.86 -30.90
C ILE A 507 1.18 0.08 -29.72
N ALA A 508 1.64 0.39 -28.49
CA ALA A 508 1.09 -0.13 -27.25
C ALA A 508 -0.40 0.22 -27.09
N ALA A 509 -0.72 1.50 -27.34
CA ALA A 509 -2.10 1.97 -27.35
C ALA A 509 -2.92 1.24 -28.42
N GLU A 510 -2.45 1.15 -29.66
CA GLU A 510 -3.13 0.43 -30.76
C GLU A 510 -3.41 -1.04 -30.44
N SER A 511 -2.49 -1.72 -29.75
CA SER A 511 -2.63 -3.14 -29.39
C SER A 511 -3.64 -3.38 -28.27
N LEU A 512 -3.56 -2.60 -27.17
CA LEU A 512 -4.65 -2.47 -26.19
C LEU A 512 -5.95 -2.06 -26.90
N LEU A 513 -5.79 -1.21 -27.94
CA LEU A 513 -6.88 -0.65 -28.72
C LEU A 513 -7.60 -1.66 -29.64
N GLN A 514 -6.95 -2.74 -29.97
CA GLN A 514 -7.54 -3.83 -30.73
C GLN A 514 -8.11 -4.88 -29.79
N ALA A 515 -7.41 -5.20 -28.69
CA ALA A 515 -7.85 -6.20 -27.72
C ALA A 515 -9.21 -5.86 -27.09
N TYR A 516 -9.39 -4.67 -26.51
CA TYR A 516 -10.69 -4.30 -25.93
C TYR A 516 -11.80 -4.16 -26.99
N ALA A 517 -11.48 -3.74 -28.22
CA ALA A 517 -12.47 -3.68 -29.29
C ALA A 517 -12.90 -5.10 -29.72
N SER A 518 -11.96 -6.04 -29.77
CA SER A 518 -12.26 -7.45 -30.03
C SER A 518 -13.11 -8.07 -28.92
N GLN A 519 -12.81 -7.81 -27.65
CA GLN A 519 -13.60 -8.27 -26.51
C GLN A 519 -15.01 -7.65 -26.49
N ALA A 520 -15.13 -6.34 -26.71
CA ALA A 520 -16.43 -5.66 -26.76
C ALA A 520 -17.30 -6.16 -27.93
N ASN A 521 -16.69 -6.44 -29.09
CA ASN A 521 -17.39 -7.03 -30.23
C ASN A 521 -17.79 -8.49 -29.98
N ALA A 522 -16.96 -9.27 -29.27
CA ALA A 522 -17.28 -10.64 -28.89
C ALA A 522 -18.41 -10.72 -27.85
N ALA A 523 -18.51 -9.75 -26.92
CA ALA A 523 -19.58 -9.67 -25.94
C ALA A 523 -20.93 -9.19 -26.51
N ALA A 524 -20.93 -8.61 -27.71
CA ALA A 524 -22.12 -8.13 -28.41
C ALA A 524 -22.73 -9.15 -29.39
N GLN A 525 -22.06 -10.30 -29.60
CA GLN A 525 -22.51 -11.45 -30.38
C GLN A 525 -23.03 -12.54 -29.45
#